data_AF-A0A938BS79-F1
#
_entry.id   AF-A0A938BS79-F1
#
_cell.length_a   1.000
_cell.length_b   1.000
_cell.length_c   1.000
_cell.angle_alpha   90.00
_cell.angle_beta   90.00
_cell.angle_gamma   90.00
#
_symmetry.space_group_name_H-M   'P 1'
#
loop_
_entity.id
_entity.type
_entity.pdbx_description
1 polymer ?
#
loop_
_entity_poly.entity_id
_entity_poly.type
_entity_poly.pdbx_seq_one_letter_code
_entity_poly.pdbx_strand_id
1 'polypeptide(L)'
;MNKQNKRRHFLEMAGTTGMAGILASHQAPAFAQGTNLHWLRWNDFVPACDQLFRQSIIPDAEKALGVKIRYETVNGNDLQPRITSGIQSGAGPDLMMLFNNHPH
;
A
#
# COMPACT_ATOMS: atom_id res chain seq x y z
N MET A 1 28.18 33.77 20.56
CA MET A 1 27.97 32.32 20.37
C MET A 1 26.54 31.97 20.83
N ASN A 2 25.50 31.97 19.97
CA ASN A 2 24.12 31.65 20.42
C ASN A 2 23.10 31.31 19.29
N LYS A 3 23.45 30.41 18.37
CA LYS A 3 22.55 29.97 17.27
C LYS A 3 21.95 28.56 17.47
N GLN A 4 22.36 27.81 18.49
CA GLN A 4 21.92 26.42 18.70
C GLN A 4 20.60 26.27 19.49
N ASN A 5 20.20 27.22 20.35
CA ASN A 5 19.04 27.05 21.23
C ASN A 5 17.68 27.32 20.55
N LYS A 6 17.65 28.02 19.40
CA LYS A 6 16.39 28.34 18.69
C LYS A 6 15.78 27.14 17.95
N ARG A 7 16.61 26.20 17.46
CA ARG A 7 16.13 25.04 16.68
C ARG A 7 15.42 24.01 17.55
N ARG A 8 15.94 23.76 18.76
CA ARG A 8 15.32 22.82 19.72
C ARG A 8 13.99 23.35 20.23
N HIS A 9 13.93 24.64 20.56
CA HIS A 9 12.70 25.29 20.99
C HIS A 9 11.63 25.32 19.87
N PHE A 10 12.03 25.43 18.61
CA PHE A 10 11.10 25.34 17.47
C PHE A 10 10.54 23.91 17.29
N LEU A 11 11.38 22.88 17.43
CA LEU A 11 10.93 21.48 17.35
C LEU A 11 10.00 21.12 18.52
N GLU A 12 10.28 21.63 19.71
CA GLU A 12 9.45 21.43 20.90
C GLU A 12 8.07 22.09 20.76
N MET A 13 8.02 23.32 20.23
CA MET A 13 6.77 24.01 19.90
C MET A 13 6.03 23.34 18.72
N ALA A 14 6.73 22.91 17.68
CA ALA A 14 6.11 22.25 16.53
C ALA A 14 5.52 20.87 16.89
N GLY A 15 6.21 20.09 17.73
CA GLY A 15 5.74 18.80 18.23
C GLY A 15 4.52 18.93 19.15
N THR A 16 4.52 19.91 20.06
CA THR A 16 3.39 20.14 20.97
C THR A 16 2.17 20.70 20.26
N THR A 17 2.33 21.63 19.31
CA THR A 17 1.21 22.20 18.56
C THR A 17 0.63 21.21 17.54
N GLY A 18 1.48 20.40 16.90
CA GLY A 18 1.06 19.34 15.98
C GLY A 18 0.30 18.21 16.70
N MET A 19 0.83 17.71 17.83
CA MET A 19 0.17 16.66 18.60
C MET A 19 -1.09 17.15 19.33
N ALA A 20 -1.11 18.38 19.86
CA ALA A 20 -2.31 18.95 20.44
C ALA A 20 -3.41 19.14 19.39
N GLY A 21 -3.06 19.51 18.16
CA GLY A 21 -4.01 19.56 17.05
C GLY A 21 -4.57 18.19 16.67
N ILE A 22 -3.74 17.14 16.66
CA ILE A 22 -4.15 15.76 16.37
C ILE A 22 -5.04 15.20 17.49
N LEU A 23 -4.70 15.46 18.76
CA LEU A 23 -5.47 14.99 19.92
C LEU A 23 -6.79 15.75 20.09
N ALA A 24 -6.80 17.07 19.85
CA ALA A 24 -8.01 17.90 19.93
C ALA A 24 -8.98 17.63 18.78
N SER A 25 -8.48 17.31 17.59
CA SER A 25 -9.33 16.92 16.46
C SER A 25 -9.81 15.47 16.52
N HIS A 26 -9.22 14.63 17.38
CA HIS A 26 -9.44 13.17 17.39
C HIS A 26 -9.35 12.53 15.99
N GLN A 27 -8.71 13.23 15.06
CA GLN A 27 -8.66 12.89 13.66
C GLN A 27 -7.20 12.55 13.39
N ALA A 28 -6.94 11.26 13.19
CA ALA A 28 -5.63 10.82 12.73
C ALA A 28 -5.23 11.66 11.50
N PRO A 29 -3.95 12.04 11.34
CA PRO A 29 -3.48 12.80 10.20
C PRO A 29 -3.63 11.95 8.92
N ALA A 30 -4.82 11.94 8.35
CA ALA A 30 -5.28 11.05 7.30
C ALA A 30 -5.57 11.84 6.02
N PHE A 31 -4.67 12.74 5.63
CA PHE A 31 -4.83 13.52 4.39
C PHE A 31 -3.73 13.31 3.34
N ALA A 32 -2.81 12.34 3.53
CA ALA A 32 -1.79 12.07 2.53
C ALA A 32 -1.16 10.66 2.57
N GLN A 33 -1.72 9.69 3.30
CA GLN A 33 -1.29 8.31 3.14
C GLN A 33 -1.99 7.78 1.89
N GLY A 34 -1.37 7.94 0.71
CA GLY A 34 -1.87 7.29 -0.50
C GLY A 34 -2.05 5.81 -0.18
N THR A 35 -3.28 5.31 -0.25
CA THR A 35 -3.58 3.91 0.04
C THR A 35 -2.82 3.09 -0.99
N ASN A 36 -1.77 2.38 -0.56
CA ASN A 36 -1.04 1.46 -1.42
C ASN A 36 -1.74 0.11 -1.33
N LEU A 37 -2.30 -0.37 -2.43
CA LEU A 37 -2.95 -1.67 -2.53
C LEU A 37 -2.00 -2.64 -3.21
N HIS A 38 -1.63 -3.71 -2.52
CA HIS A 38 -0.83 -4.79 -3.07
C HIS A 38 -1.74 -5.88 -3.64
N TRP A 39 -1.70 -6.07 -4.95
CA TRP A 39 -2.48 -7.07 -5.64
C TRP A 39 -1.60 -8.20 -6.19
N LEU A 40 -1.85 -9.43 -5.75
CA LEU A 40 -1.26 -10.65 -6.28
C LEU A 40 -2.21 -11.36 -7.24
N ARG A 41 -1.74 -11.59 -8.47
CA ARG A 41 -2.48 -12.30 -9.52
C ARG A 41 -1.59 -13.35 -10.21
N TRP A 42 -2.22 -14.38 -10.77
CA TRP A 42 -1.55 -15.29 -11.69
C TRP A 42 -1.17 -14.54 -12.98
N ASN A 43 0.06 -14.73 -13.47
CA ASN A 43 0.45 -14.28 -14.80
C ASN A 43 -0.41 -14.95 -15.88
N ASP A 44 -1.02 -14.14 -16.75
CA ASP A 44 -1.83 -14.63 -17.86
C ASP A 44 -1.00 -15.47 -18.85
N PHE A 45 -1.59 -16.55 -19.36
CA PHE A 45 -0.97 -17.39 -20.40
C PHE A 45 -0.63 -16.60 -21.67
N VAL A 46 -1.40 -15.54 -21.95
CA VAL A 46 -1.16 -14.59 -23.04
C VAL A 46 -0.55 -13.31 -22.47
N PRO A 47 0.73 -13.01 -22.73
CA PRO A 47 1.41 -11.83 -22.18
C PRO A 47 0.74 -10.49 -22.51
N ALA A 48 -0.03 -10.43 -23.62
CA ALA A 48 -0.76 -9.23 -24.02
C ALA A 48 -1.84 -8.82 -23.01
N CYS A 49 -2.49 -9.78 -22.34
CA CYS A 49 -3.49 -9.47 -21.31
C CYS A 49 -2.83 -8.79 -20.10
N ASP A 50 -1.69 -9.31 -19.66
CA ASP A 50 -0.92 -8.74 -18.56
C ASP A 50 -0.38 -7.33 -18.91
N GLN A 51 -0.06 -7.11 -20.18
CA GLN A 51 0.33 -5.79 -20.68
C GLN A 51 -0.83 -4.80 -20.65
N LEU A 52 -2.04 -5.21 -21.04
CA LEU A 52 -3.25 -4.38 -20.95
C LEU A 52 -3.59 -4.01 -19.50
N PHE A 53 -3.41 -4.93 -18.55
CA PHE A 53 -3.59 -4.65 -17.13
C PHE A 53 -2.63 -3.55 -16.65
N ARG A 54 -1.35 -3.67 -16.98
CA ARG A 54 -0.33 -2.70 -16.57
C ARG A 54 -0.47 -1.34 -17.26
N GLN A 55 -0.94 -1.31 -18.50
CA GLN A 55 -0.97 -0.10 -19.31
C GLN A 55 -2.26 0.70 -19.18
N SER A 56 -3.41 0.05 -19.03
CA SER A 56 -4.70 0.72 -19.10
C SER A 56 -5.51 0.53 -17.83
N ILE A 57 -5.74 -0.72 -17.42
CA ILE A 57 -6.69 -1.04 -16.34
C ILE A 57 -6.18 -0.55 -14.99
N ILE A 58 -4.89 -0.79 -14.67
CA ILE A 58 -4.31 -0.36 -13.39
C ILE A 58 -4.23 1.17 -13.30
N PRO A 59 -3.68 1.91 -14.29
CA PRO A 59 -3.65 3.37 -14.23
C PRO A 59 -5.04 4.02 -14.15
N ASP A 60 -6.03 3.47 -14.86
CA ASP A 60 -7.41 3.96 -14.78
C ASP A 60 -8.02 3.69 -13.40
N ALA A 61 -7.77 2.51 -12.82
CA ALA A 61 -8.19 2.18 -11.47
C ALA A 61 -7.51 3.06 -10.41
N GLU A 62 -6.20 3.30 -10.52
CA GLU A 62 -5.45 4.22 -9.66
C GLU A 62 -6.02 5.63 -9.72
N LYS A 63 -6.37 6.11 -10.92
CA LYS A 63 -6.98 7.43 -11.13
C LYS A 63 -8.40 7.52 -10.56
N ALA A 64 -9.20 6.48 -10.71
CA ALA A 64 -10.58 6.46 -10.22
C ALA A 64 -10.67 6.33 -8.69
N LEU A 65 -9.82 5.49 -8.10
CA LEU A 65 -9.84 5.18 -6.67
C LEU A 65 -8.90 6.09 -5.84
N GLY A 66 -7.97 6.79 -6.48
CA GLY A 66 -6.97 7.62 -5.79
C GLY A 66 -5.94 6.80 -5.00
N VAL A 67 -5.77 5.52 -5.35
CA VAL A 67 -4.87 4.57 -4.69
C VAL A 67 -3.69 4.25 -5.59
N LYS A 68 -2.58 3.79 -5.02
CA LYS A 68 -1.47 3.21 -5.79
C LYS A 68 -1.52 1.70 -5.75
N ILE A 69 -1.53 1.05 -6.89
CA ILE A 69 -1.67 -0.41 -6.99
C ILE A 69 -0.31 -1.02 -7.34
N ARG A 70 0.24 -1.79 -6.41
CA ARG A 70 1.38 -2.65 -6.68
C ARG A 70 0.88 -3.97 -7.26
N TYR A 71 0.97 -4.12 -8.58
CA TYR A 71 0.59 -5.34 -9.28
C TYR A 71 1.75 -6.35 -9.29
N GLU A 72 1.57 -7.44 -8.55
CA GLU A 72 2.48 -8.58 -8.47
C GLU A 72 1.89 -9.77 -9.25
N THR A 73 2.67 -10.31 -10.18
CA THR A 73 2.30 -11.45 -11.01
C THR A 73 3.22 -12.62 -10.72
N VAL A 74 2.65 -13.79 -10.44
CA VAL A 74 3.39 -15.03 -10.15
C VAL A 74 2.95 -16.16 -11.09
N ASN A 75 3.78 -17.19 -11.25
CA ASN A 75 3.36 -18.39 -11.97
C ASN A 75 2.21 -19.09 -11.20
N GLY A 76 1.33 -19.79 -11.91
CA GLY A 76 0.16 -20.44 -11.31
C GLY A 76 0.54 -21.48 -10.26
N ASN A 77 1.63 -22.21 -10.48
CA ASN A 77 2.15 -23.19 -9.51
C ASN A 77 2.74 -22.53 -8.25
N ASP A 78 3.26 -21.31 -8.40
CA ASP A 78 3.91 -20.56 -7.31
C ASP A 78 2.93 -19.65 -6.56
N LEU A 79 1.70 -19.55 -7.04
CA LEU A 79 0.70 -18.66 -6.47
C LEU A 79 0.31 -19.08 -5.04
N GLN A 80 0.04 -20.37 -4.83
CA GLN A 80 -0.31 -20.89 -3.50
C GLN A 80 0.81 -20.70 -2.47
N PRO A 81 2.08 -21.11 -2.71
CA PRO A 81 3.14 -20.89 -1.74
C PRO A 81 3.39 -19.39 -1.49
N ARG A 82 3.18 -18.52 -2.48
CA ARG A 82 3.27 -17.06 -2.29
C ARG A 82 2.16 -16.49 -1.40
N ILE A 83 0.93 -17.00 -1.54
CA ILE A 83 -0.20 -16.64 -0.66
C ILE A 83 0.09 -17.11 0.77
N THR A 84 0.45 -18.39 0.95
CA THR A 84 0.72 -18.96 2.28
C THR A 84 1.84 -18.22 3.00
N SER A 85 2.95 -17.93 2.31
CA SER A 85 4.05 -17.13 2.87
C SER A 85 3.64 -15.68 3.18
N GLY A 86 2.79 -15.07 2.35
CA GLY A 86 2.20 -13.76 2.62
C GLY A 86 1.36 -13.75 3.89
N ILE A 87 0.50 -14.76 4.07
CA ILE A 87 -0.34 -14.91 5.26
C ILE A 87 0.53 -15.14 6.50
N GLN A 88 1.49 -16.07 6.45
CA GLN A 88 2.35 -16.41 7.58
C GLN A 88 3.23 -15.25 8.05
N SER A 89 3.70 -14.42 7.11
CA SER A 89 4.56 -13.27 7.43
C SER A 89 3.78 -12.06 7.94
N GLY A 90 2.45 -12.04 7.85
CA GLY A 90 1.62 -10.87 8.14
C GLY A 90 1.85 -9.69 7.18
N ALA A 91 2.63 -9.90 6.11
CA ALA A 91 2.95 -8.92 5.06
C ALA A 91 2.43 -9.40 3.69
N GLY A 92 1.29 -10.08 3.70
CA GLY A 92 0.63 -10.58 2.51
C GLY A 92 0.00 -9.47 1.67
N PRO A 93 -0.19 -9.71 0.36
CA PRO A 93 -0.95 -8.82 -0.50
C PRO A 93 -2.36 -8.53 0.04
N ASP A 94 -2.87 -7.32 -0.20
CA ASP A 94 -4.22 -6.90 0.21
C ASP A 94 -5.31 -7.57 -0.64
N LEU A 95 -5.02 -7.80 -1.93
CA LEU A 95 -5.90 -8.51 -2.86
C LEU A 95 -5.14 -9.71 -3.42
N MET A 96 -5.75 -10.91 -3.34
CA MET A 96 -5.14 -12.14 -3.84
C MET A 96 -6.12 -12.88 -4.74
N MET A 97 -5.65 -13.29 -5.93
CA MET A 97 -6.39 -14.25 -6.76
C MET A 97 -6.20 -15.65 -6.18
N LEU A 98 -7.30 -16.35 -5.85
CA LEU A 98 -7.27 -17.75 -5.42
C LEU A 98 -7.60 -18.67 -6.59
N PHE A 99 -6.84 -19.75 -6.75
CA PHE A 99 -7.22 -20.83 -7.66
C PHE A 99 -8.30 -21.72 -7.03
N ASN A 100 -9.29 -22.07 -7.84
CA ASN A 100 -10.14 -23.25 -7.68
C ASN A 100 -10.67 -23.52 -6.25
N ASN A 101 -11.44 -22.59 -5.67
CA ASN A 101 -12.16 -22.73 -4.39
C ASN A 101 -11.41 -23.50 -3.29
N HIS A 102 -10.09 -23.35 -3.18
CA HIS A 102 -9.33 -24.05 -2.16
C HIS A 102 -9.67 -23.40 -0.81
N PRO A 103 -10.30 -24.14 0.11
CA PRO A 103 -10.63 -23.62 1.41
C PRO A 103 -9.35 -23.59 2.25
N HIS A 104 -8.97 -22.37 2.65
CA HIS A 104 -8.21 -22.02 3.85
C HIS A 104 -6.87 -22.73 4.08
#